data_AF-A0A8H7K851-F1
#
_entry.id   AF-A0A8H7K851-F1
#
_cell.length_a   1.000
_cell.length_b   1.000
_cell.length_c   1.000
_cell.angle_alpha   90.00
_cell.angle_beta   90.00
_cell.angle_gamma   90.00
#
_symmetry.space_group_name_H-M   'P 1'
#
loop_
_entity.id
_entity.type
_entity.pdbx_description
1 polymer ?
#
loop_
_entity_poly.entity_id
_entity_poly.type
_entity_poly.pdbx_seq_one_letter_code
_entity_poly.pdbx_strand_id
1 'polypeptide(L)'
;MYCHIKTCSAFIPPSSIQGDKAVCNRCNCSTCTRCKGLHHAGACPADPATQEFLRIAKDNGWQSCQSCHRMVELSTGCHHITCVCKHHFCYACGVKWKSCECPQWDEQRLLGRANVIVNRDAGAAHHPLLEYDLEGADLGDDTWMDNLPPPPSPSPPSPSPPSPSPPPPPPTPPPLEENETDQLPNQVSASRAGRVLKERANLIQNHECRHEFWNYRRGEHECEVCGDALLDFTAECIQCKIMACRRCRFNRL
;
A
#
# COMPACT_ATOMS: atom_id res chain seq x y z
N MET A 1 5.08 7.91 -23.19
CA MET A 1 3.64 8.02 -23.58
C MET A 1 3.41 7.08 -24.75
N TYR A 2 2.18 6.71 -25.11
CA TYR A 2 1.92 5.84 -26.27
C TYR A 2 0.95 6.54 -27.22
N CYS A 3 1.04 6.24 -28.52
CA CYS A 3 0.13 6.74 -29.53
C CYS A 3 -1.32 6.27 -29.26
N HIS A 4 -2.29 7.18 -29.28
CA HIS A 4 -3.70 6.86 -29.07
C HIS A 4 -4.30 5.93 -30.14
N ILE A 5 -3.71 5.88 -31.34
CA ILE A 5 -4.15 4.96 -32.39
C ILE A 5 -3.81 3.55 -31.96
N LYS A 6 -4.84 2.75 -31.64
CA LYS A 6 -4.70 1.39 -31.11
C LYS A 6 -3.84 0.47 -32.01
N THR A 7 -3.97 0.59 -33.33
CA THR A 7 -3.17 -0.18 -34.29
C THR A 7 -1.70 0.26 -34.35
N CYS A 8 -1.39 1.49 -33.94
CA CYS A 8 -0.03 2.00 -33.86
C CYS A 8 0.59 1.67 -32.50
N SER A 9 -0.04 2.13 -31.40
CA SER A 9 0.37 1.98 -30.00
C SER A 9 1.87 2.20 -29.74
N ALA A 10 2.55 2.93 -30.63
CA ALA A 10 3.99 3.13 -30.56
C ALA A 10 4.35 4.02 -29.37
N PHE A 11 5.47 3.71 -28.72
CA PHE A 11 6.01 4.56 -27.67
C PHE A 11 6.41 5.93 -28.24
N ILE A 12 5.92 6.99 -27.61
CA ILE A 12 6.27 8.38 -27.89
C ILE A 12 7.32 8.82 -26.87
N PRO A 13 8.55 9.16 -27.31
CA PRO A 13 9.62 9.59 -26.43
C PRO A 13 9.33 10.99 -25.83
N PRO A 14 9.85 11.30 -24.63
CA PRO A 14 9.64 12.60 -23.98
C PRO A 14 10.04 13.80 -24.84
N SER A 15 11.06 13.67 -25.70
CA SER A 15 11.49 14.71 -26.63
C SER A 15 10.45 15.10 -27.69
N SER A 16 9.47 14.23 -27.95
CA SER A 16 8.36 14.47 -28.87
C SER A 16 7.08 14.91 -28.15
N ILE A 17 7.19 15.33 -26.89
CA ILE A 17 6.08 15.81 -26.06
C ILE A 17 6.30 17.30 -25.77
N GLN A 18 5.32 18.12 -26.12
CA GLN A 18 5.30 19.56 -25.82
C GLN A 18 3.95 19.92 -25.21
N GLY A 19 3.97 20.36 -23.95
CA GLY A 19 2.75 20.69 -23.21
C GLY A 19 1.78 19.51 -23.14
N ASP A 20 0.58 19.71 -23.71
CA ASP A 20 -0.48 18.71 -23.77
C ASP A 20 -0.49 17.87 -25.06
N LYS A 21 0.52 18.03 -25.92
CA LYS A 21 0.63 17.36 -27.22
C LYS A 21 1.83 16.43 -27.29
N ALA A 22 1.58 15.15 -27.58
CA ALA A 22 2.60 14.15 -27.85
C ALA A 22 2.53 13.68 -29.31
N VAL A 23 3.59 13.89 -30.11
CA VAL A 23 3.62 13.54 -31.54
C VAL A 23 4.26 12.17 -31.75
N CYS A 24 3.54 11.24 -32.37
CA CYS A 24 4.05 9.90 -32.64
C CYS A 24 5.02 9.90 -33.84
N ASN A 25 6.24 9.39 -33.64
CA ASN A 25 7.25 9.27 -34.71
C ASN A 25 6.94 8.21 -35.78
N ARG A 26 5.97 7.31 -35.54
CA ARG A 26 5.61 6.21 -36.46
C ARG A 26 4.48 6.59 -37.42
N CYS A 27 3.47 7.29 -36.92
CA CYS A 27 2.27 7.63 -37.70
C CYS A 27 1.98 9.13 -37.78
N ASN A 28 2.83 9.96 -37.14
CA ASN A 28 2.68 11.43 -37.05
C ASN A 28 1.40 11.93 -36.36
N CYS A 29 0.54 11.03 -35.88
CA CYS A 29 -0.64 11.42 -35.14
C CYS A 29 -0.27 11.99 -33.76
N SER A 30 -1.04 13.00 -33.35
CA SER A 30 -0.86 13.69 -32.09
C SER A 30 -1.81 13.14 -31.03
N THR A 31 -1.27 12.83 -29.85
CA THR A 31 -1.99 12.30 -28.70
C THR A 31 -2.05 13.37 -27.61
N CYS A 32 -3.22 13.57 -27.00
CA CYS A 32 -3.37 14.45 -25.85
C CYS A 32 -2.68 13.80 -24.63
N THR A 33 -1.80 14.52 -23.93
CA THR A 33 -1.10 13.95 -22.76
C THR A 33 -2.01 13.78 -21.54
N ARG A 34 -3.14 14.50 -21.51
CA ARG A 34 -4.10 14.52 -20.40
C ARG A 34 -5.10 13.36 -20.50
N CYS A 35 -5.87 13.29 -21.58
CA CYS A 35 -6.88 12.24 -21.78
C CYS A 35 -6.34 10.99 -22.51
N LYS A 36 -5.10 11.03 -23.02
CA LYS A 36 -4.46 9.95 -23.80
C LYS A 36 -5.19 9.59 -25.11
N GLY A 37 -6.16 10.41 -25.52
CA GLY A 37 -6.88 10.30 -26.79
C GLY A 37 -6.24 11.13 -27.91
N LEU A 38 -6.99 11.35 -28.99
CA LEU A 38 -6.60 12.26 -30.07
C LEU A 38 -6.34 13.66 -29.49
N HIS A 39 -5.27 14.32 -29.93
CA HIS A 39 -5.00 15.70 -29.56
C HIS A 39 -6.14 16.62 -30.05
N HIS A 40 -6.63 17.47 -29.17
CA HIS A 40 -7.71 18.41 -29.41
C HIS A 40 -7.34 19.79 -28.86
N ALA A 41 -7.97 20.84 -29.39
CA ALA A 41 -7.90 22.16 -28.78
C ALA A 41 -8.90 22.26 -27.62
N GLY A 42 -8.56 23.01 -26.57
CA GLY A 42 -9.45 23.22 -25.42
C GLY A 42 -9.49 22.05 -24.43
N ALA A 43 -10.52 22.03 -23.58
CA ALA A 43 -10.68 21.02 -22.53
C ALA A 43 -10.91 19.62 -23.12
N CYS A 44 -10.45 18.58 -22.41
CA CYS A 44 -10.71 17.20 -22.81
C CYS A 44 -12.21 16.90 -22.81
N PRO A 45 -12.72 16.14 -23.80
CA PRO A 45 -14.13 15.76 -23.83
C PRO A 45 -14.49 15.03 -22.54
N ALA A 46 -15.63 15.39 -21.98
CA ALA A 46 -16.17 14.71 -20.81
C ALA A 46 -16.60 13.30 -21.22
N ASP A 47 -15.92 12.29 -20.70
CA ASP A 47 -16.32 10.89 -20.82
C ASP A 47 -17.09 10.51 -19.55
N PRO A 48 -18.38 10.11 -19.66
CA PRO A 48 -19.19 9.71 -18.50
C PRO A 48 -18.56 8.59 -17.68
N ALA A 49 -17.87 7.63 -18.33
CA ALA A 49 -17.17 6.56 -17.63
C ALA A 49 -15.97 7.11 -16.83
N THR A 50 -15.23 8.05 -17.41
CA THR A 50 -14.17 8.79 -16.72
C THR A 50 -14.72 9.60 -15.53
N GLN A 51 -15.87 10.24 -15.66
CA GLN A 51 -16.50 10.99 -14.56
C GLN A 51 -16.90 10.07 -13.40
N GLU A 52 -17.49 8.91 -13.71
CA GLU A 52 -17.84 7.92 -12.69
C GLU A 52 -16.60 7.36 -11.99
N PHE A 53 -15.53 7.06 -12.75
CA PHE A 53 -14.26 6.65 -12.16
C PHE A 53 -13.66 7.72 -11.23
N LEU A 54 -13.72 9.00 -11.61
CA LEU A 54 -13.26 10.10 -10.77
C LEU A 54 -14.10 10.25 -9.50
N ARG A 55 -15.40 9.96 -9.56
CA ARG A 55 -16.27 9.92 -8.39
C ARG A 55 -15.84 8.81 -7.44
N ILE A 56 -15.68 7.58 -7.94
CA ILE A 56 -15.20 6.43 -7.16
C ILE A 56 -13.83 6.74 -6.53
N ALA A 57 -12.91 7.30 -7.32
CA ALA A 57 -11.59 7.68 -6.84
C ALA A 57 -11.68 8.69 -5.69
N LYS A 58 -12.53 9.72 -5.83
CA LYS A 58 -12.76 10.71 -4.77
C LYS A 58 -13.36 10.08 -3.52
N ASP A 59 -14.35 9.21 -3.67
CA ASP A 59 -15.03 8.54 -2.56
C ASP A 59 -14.07 7.61 -1.78
N ASN A 60 -13.09 7.01 -2.47
CA ASN A 60 -12.03 6.21 -1.86
C ASN A 60 -10.81 7.04 -1.43
N GLY A 61 -10.83 8.36 -1.61
CA GLY A 61 -9.70 9.24 -1.29
C GLY A 61 -8.45 9.02 -2.14
N TRP A 62 -8.57 8.37 -3.30
CA TRP A 62 -7.48 8.16 -4.23
C TRP A 62 -6.97 9.47 -4.82
N GLN A 63 -5.66 9.60 -4.96
CA GLN A 63 -5.02 10.81 -5.47
C GLN A 63 -4.41 10.58 -6.85
N SER A 64 -4.57 11.55 -7.75
CA SER A 64 -3.97 11.51 -9.09
C SER A 64 -2.61 12.19 -9.10
N CYS A 65 -1.62 11.58 -9.75
CA CYS A 65 -0.35 12.23 -10.00
C CYS A 65 -0.54 13.36 -11.02
N GLN A 66 -0.25 14.61 -10.67
CA GLN A 66 -0.44 15.75 -11.57
C GLN A 66 0.49 15.73 -12.81
N SER A 67 1.58 14.94 -12.77
CA SER A 67 2.53 14.83 -13.89
C SER A 67 2.12 13.79 -14.94
N CYS A 68 1.55 12.65 -14.54
CA CYS A 68 1.22 11.56 -15.48
C CYS A 68 -0.23 11.05 -15.39
N HIS A 69 -1.03 11.67 -14.52
CA HIS A 69 -2.45 11.38 -14.26
C HIS A 69 -2.73 9.92 -13.87
N ARG A 70 -1.73 9.21 -13.36
CA ARG A 70 -1.94 7.88 -12.75
C ARG A 70 -2.62 8.06 -11.40
N MET A 71 -3.65 7.26 -11.17
CA MET A 71 -4.35 7.21 -9.89
C MET A 71 -3.52 6.42 -8.88
N VAL A 72 -3.48 6.88 -7.63
CA VAL A 72 -2.71 6.31 -6.53
C VAL A 72 -3.61 6.13 -5.32
N GLU A 73 -3.56 4.93 -4.76
CA GLU A 73 -4.14 4.60 -3.46
C GLU A 73 -3.05 4.64 -2.38
N LEU A 74 -3.39 5.12 -1.17
CA LEU A 74 -2.50 5.10 -0.01
C LEU A 74 -3.24 4.48 1.17
N SER A 75 -2.92 3.21 1.47
CA SER A 75 -3.47 2.48 2.60
C SER A 75 -2.68 2.73 3.90
N THR A 76 -1.36 2.92 3.81
CA THR A 76 -0.46 3.14 4.96
C THR A 76 0.67 4.12 4.61
N GLY A 77 1.34 4.69 5.62
CA GLY A 77 2.50 5.56 5.42
C GLY A 77 2.20 7.06 5.38
N CYS A 78 3.23 7.85 5.08
CA CYS A 78 3.16 9.32 5.05
C CYS A 78 2.59 9.85 3.72
N HIS A 79 2.24 11.14 3.69
CA HIS A 79 1.72 11.79 2.48
C HIS A 79 2.77 12.01 1.38
N HIS A 80 4.02 11.61 1.56
CA HIS A 80 5.03 11.68 0.49
C HIS A 80 4.86 10.54 -0.50
N ILE A 81 4.37 10.83 -1.70
CA ILE A 81 4.25 9.84 -2.77
C ILE A 81 5.37 10.04 -3.78
N THR A 82 6.04 8.96 -4.14
CA THR A 82 6.91 8.89 -5.31
C THR A 82 6.18 8.16 -6.43
N CYS A 83 5.71 8.88 -7.45
CA CYS A 83 5.04 8.25 -8.58
C CYS A 83 6.04 7.43 -9.41
N VAL A 84 5.54 6.43 -10.14
CA VAL A 84 6.34 5.66 -11.11
C VAL A 84 6.98 6.56 -12.19
N CYS A 85 6.37 7.71 -12.53
CA CYS A 85 6.97 8.71 -13.42
C CYS A 85 8.06 9.56 -12.75
N LYS A 86 8.45 9.24 -11.51
CA LYS A 86 9.44 9.94 -10.67
C LYS A 86 9.02 11.31 -10.15
N HIS A 87 7.78 11.73 -10.40
CA HIS A 87 7.23 12.92 -9.76
C HIS A 87 6.89 12.65 -8.30
N HIS A 88 7.33 13.52 -7.39
CA HIS A 88 7.03 13.45 -5.97
C HIS A 88 5.94 14.46 -5.60
N PHE A 89 4.88 14.00 -4.94
CA PHE A 89 3.73 14.83 -4.60
C PHE A 89 3.13 14.47 -3.23
N CYS A 90 2.37 15.39 -2.66
CA CYS A 90 1.62 15.20 -1.42
C CYS A 90 0.33 14.42 -1.70
N TYR A 91 0.09 13.29 -1.03
CA TYR A 91 -1.14 12.50 -1.22
C TYR A 91 -2.41 13.29 -0.89
N ALA A 92 -2.37 14.10 0.16
CA ALA A 92 -3.53 14.84 0.64
C ALA A 92 -4.06 15.88 -0.37
N CYS A 93 -3.17 16.54 -1.12
CA CYS A 93 -3.56 17.65 -2.01
C CYS A 93 -3.08 17.52 -3.46
N GLY A 94 -2.24 16.53 -3.78
CA GLY A 94 -1.71 16.28 -5.13
C GLY A 94 -0.57 17.22 -5.55
N VAL A 95 -0.27 18.28 -4.79
CA VAL A 95 0.75 19.29 -5.12
C VAL A 95 2.15 18.70 -4.96
N LYS A 96 3.13 19.27 -5.69
CA LYS A 96 4.56 18.94 -5.56
C LYS A 96 4.98 18.85 -4.08
N TRP A 97 5.72 17.79 -3.75
CA TRP A 97 6.16 17.54 -2.38
C TRP A 97 6.93 18.73 -1.79
N LYS A 98 6.67 19.03 -0.51
CA LYS A 98 7.18 20.21 0.22
C LYS A 98 6.78 21.57 -0.38
N SER A 99 5.68 21.62 -1.13
CA SER A 99 5.09 22.88 -1.64
C SER A 99 3.66 23.12 -1.12
N CYS A 100 3.31 22.50 0.02
CA CYS A 100 2.04 22.65 0.71
C CYS A 100 2.25 22.55 2.23
N GLU A 101 1.28 23.03 3.01
CA GLU A 101 1.28 22.96 4.49
C GLU A 101 0.46 21.78 5.04
N CYS A 102 0.10 20.81 4.18
CA CYS A 102 -0.61 19.62 4.61
C CYS A 102 0.21 18.87 5.69
N PRO A 103 -0.45 18.30 6.71
CA PRO A 103 0.21 17.41 7.65
C PRO A 103 0.95 16.30 6.90
N GLN A 104 2.10 15.88 7.44
CA GLN A 104 2.90 14.81 6.84
C GLN A 104 2.18 13.45 6.88
N TRP A 105 1.18 13.31 7.75
CA TRP A 105 0.47 12.06 8.03
C TRP A 105 -1.02 12.30 8.11
N ASP A 106 -1.78 11.26 7.80
CA ASP A 106 -3.13 11.12 8.30
C ASP A 106 -3.08 10.35 9.63
N GLU A 107 -3.60 10.96 10.69
CA GLU A 107 -3.50 10.42 12.05
C GLU A 107 -4.25 9.10 12.20
N GLN A 108 -5.41 8.97 11.54
CA GLN A 108 -6.24 7.78 11.60
C GLN A 108 -5.57 6.61 10.87
N ARG A 109 -4.98 6.85 9.70
CA ARG A 109 -4.19 5.85 8.96
C ARG A 109 -2.99 5.38 9.76
N LEU A 110 -2.29 6.30 10.42
CA LEU A 110 -1.12 5.98 11.23
C LEU A 110 -1.49 5.12 12.45
N LEU A 111 -2.55 5.48 13.17
CA LEU A 111 -3.08 4.68 14.28
C LEU A 111 -3.66 3.34 13.82
N GLY A 112 -4.34 3.31 12.67
CA GLY A 112 -4.84 2.08 12.05
C GLY A 112 -3.70 1.11 11.77
N ARG A 113 -2.61 1.60 11.17
CA ARG A 113 -1.40 0.81 10.92
C ARG A 113 -0.75 0.32 12.22
N ALA A 114 -0.63 1.17 13.24
CA ALA A 114 -0.09 0.77 14.54
C ALA A 114 -0.94 -0.33 15.20
N ASN A 115 -2.26 -0.25 15.10
CA ASN A 115 -3.16 -1.30 15.60
C ASN A 115 -2.95 -2.64 14.88
N VAL A 116 -2.78 -2.63 13.55
CA VAL A 116 -2.50 -3.86 12.77
C VAL A 116 -1.22 -4.53 13.27
N ILE A 117 -0.15 -3.77 13.48
CA ILE A 117 1.13 -4.28 13.99
C ILE A 117 0.97 -4.90 15.38
N VAL A 118 0.32 -4.18 16.31
CA VAL A 118 0.11 -4.67 17.69
C VAL A 118 -0.79 -5.91 17.72
N ASN A 119 -1.84 -5.96 16.90
CA ASN A 119 -2.72 -7.13 16.79
C ASN A 119 -1.96 -8.36 16.31
N ARG A 120 -1.17 -8.19 15.25
CA ARG A 120 -0.35 -9.25 14.66
C ARG A 120 0.65 -9.81 15.67
N ASP A 121 1.35 -8.94 16.41
CA ASP A 121 2.31 -9.37 17.42
C ASP A 121 1.66 -10.08 18.61
N ALA A 122 0.43 -9.68 18.98
CA ALA A 122 -0.35 -10.39 20.00
C ALA A 122 -0.81 -11.78 19.53
N GLY A 123 -1.21 -11.92 18.26
CA GLY A 123 -1.60 -13.21 17.67
C GLY A 123 -0.43 -14.18 17.54
N ALA A 124 0.78 -13.69 17.23
CA ALA A 124 1.99 -14.50 17.18
C ALA A 124 2.37 -15.12 18.54
N ALA A 125 1.97 -14.50 19.65
CA ALA A 125 2.16 -15.05 20.99
C ALA A 125 1.16 -16.17 21.34
N HIS A 126 0.13 -16.39 20.50
CA HIS A 126 -0.96 -17.34 20.75
C HIS A 126 -0.89 -18.62 19.90
N HIS A 127 0.18 -18.83 19.13
CA HIS A 127 0.41 -20.13 18.49
C HIS A 127 0.98 -21.05 19.56
N PRO A 128 0.23 -22.06 20.06
CA PRO A 128 0.84 -23.08 20.88
C PRO A 128 1.95 -23.68 20.00
N LEU A 129 3.15 -23.81 20.55
CA LEU A 129 4.08 -24.79 20.03
C LEU A 129 3.26 -26.07 19.95
N LEU A 130 3.08 -26.60 18.73
CA LEU A 130 2.61 -27.96 18.60
C LEU A 130 3.68 -28.79 19.31
N GLU A 131 3.44 -29.14 20.56
CA GLU A 131 4.01 -30.32 21.19
C GLU A 131 3.54 -31.48 20.32
N TYR A 132 4.35 -31.81 19.32
CA TYR A 132 4.27 -33.11 18.71
C TYR A 132 4.85 -34.08 19.74
N ASP A 133 3.99 -34.88 20.35
CA ASP A 133 4.37 -36.00 21.20
C ASP A 133 5.35 -36.90 20.42
N LEU A 134 6.62 -36.84 20.82
CA LEU A 134 7.68 -37.73 20.34
C LEU A 134 7.58 -39.08 21.07
N GLU A 135 6.49 -39.82 20.84
CA GLU A 135 6.45 -41.25 21.12
C GLU A 135 6.30 -42.02 19.79
N GLY A 136 7.44 -42.44 19.25
CA GLY A 136 7.53 -43.49 18.25
C GLY A 136 7.47 -43.04 16.79
N ALA A 137 8.59 -42.54 16.26
CA ALA A 137 8.85 -42.58 14.82
C ALA A 137 10.29 -43.00 14.57
N ASP A 138 10.39 -44.18 13.95
CA ASP A 138 11.54 -44.89 13.43
C ASP A 138 12.39 -44.03 12.47
N LEU A 139 13.71 -44.11 12.60
CA LEU A 139 14.67 -43.43 11.74
C LEU A 139 14.84 -44.23 10.44
N GLY A 140 13.98 -43.94 9.44
CA GLY A 140 14.04 -44.53 8.10
C GLY A 140 14.16 -43.48 6.99
N ASP A 141 15.39 -43.41 6.43
CA ASP A 141 15.86 -42.90 5.12
C ASP A 141 15.32 -41.61 4.43
N ASP A 142 16.27 -40.79 3.98
CA ASP A 142 16.13 -39.51 3.27
C ASP A 142 15.65 -39.65 1.80
N THR A 143 14.45 -40.17 1.55
CA THR A 143 13.88 -40.26 0.17
C THR A 143 12.61 -39.42 -0.07
N TRP A 144 12.23 -38.53 0.85
CA TRP A 144 10.96 -37.78 0.76
C TRP A 144 10.97 -36.54 -0.18
N MET A 145 12.08 -36.23 -0.86
CA MET A 145 12.15 -35.08 -1.79
C MET A 145 11.81 -35.42 -3.25
N ASP A 146 11.71 -36.70 -3.63
CA ASP A 146 11.56 -37.12 -5.04
C ASP A 146 10.12 -37.49 -5.47
N ASN A 147 9.12 -37.39 -4.58
CA ASN A 147 7.73 -37.71 -4.92
C ASN A 147 6.71 -36.67 -4.40
N LEU A 148 6.97 -35.37 -4.64
CA LEU A 148 5.91 -34.36 -4.51
C LEU A 148 5.03 -34.33 -5.77
N PRO A 149 3.68 -34.43 -5.65
CA PRO A 149 2.79 -34.24 -6.79
C PRO A 149 2.92 -32.81 -7.33
N PRO A 150 2.75 -32.59 -8.65
CA PRO A 150 2.80 -31.25 -9.22
C PRO A 150 1.73 -30.35 -8.61
N PRO A 151 2.00 -29.03 -8.44
CA PRO A 151 1.04 -28.12 -7.85
C PRO A 151 -0.25 -28.05 -8.69
N PRO A 152 -1.43 -27.92 -8.06
CA PRO A 152 -2.68 -27.78 -8.79
C PRO A 152 -2.67 -26.50 -9.64
N SER A 153 -3.33 -26.57 -10.79
CA SER A 153 -3.47 -25.42 -11.70
C SER A 153 -4.21 -24.26 -11.02
N PRO A 154 -3.88 -22.99 -11.35
CA PRO A 154 -4.51 -21.84 -10.72
C PRO A 154 -6.02 -21.83 -10.99
N SER A 155 -6.80 -21.68 -9.92
CA SER A 155 -8.26 -21.52 -10.02
C SER A 155 -8.63 -20.15 -10.60
N PRO A 156 -9.73 -20.03 -11.36
CA PRO A 156 -10.20 -18.75 -11.86
C PRO A 156 -10.53 -17.79 -10.70
N PRO A 157 -10.39 -16.47 -10.90
CA PRO A 157 -10.66 -15.49 -9.86
C PRO A 157 -12.14 -15.51 -9.46
N SER A 158 -12.40 -15.64 -8.15
CA SER A 158 -13.73 -15.48 -7.57
C SER A 158 -14.23 -14.04 -7.72
N PRO A 159 -15.55 -13.81 -7.88
CA PRO A 159 -16.11 -12.47 -7.96
C PRO A 159 -15.88 -11.69 -6.66
N SER A 160 -15.57 -10.40 -6.79
CA SER A 160 -15.33 -9.50 -5.67
C SER A 160 -16.60 -9.36 -4.80
N PRO A 161 -16.47 -9.40 -3.47
CA PRO A 161 -17.60 -9.13 -2.57
C PRO A 161 -18.05 -7.66 -2.68
N PRO A 162 -19.33 -7.35 -2.42
CA PRO A 162 -19.82 -5.98 -2.41
C PRO A 162 -19.15 -5.15 -1.31
N SER A 163 -18.91 -3.87 -1.60
CA SER A 163 -18.28 -2.92 -0.67
C SER A 163 -19.08 -2.79 0.63
N PRO A 164 -18.43 -2.86 1.81
CA PRO A 164 -19.12 -2.62 3.08
C PRO A 164 -19.54 -1.15 3.21
N SER A 165 -20.70 -0.92 3.83
CA SER A 165 -21.18 0.43 4.14
C SER A 165 -20.25 1.13 5.15
N PRO A 166 -20.11 2.47 5.08
CA PRO A 166 -19.24 3.20 6.00
C PRO A 166 -19.75 3.08 7.45
N PRO A 167 -18.84 2.93 8.43
CA PRO A 167 -19.22 2.90 9.84
C PRO A 167 -19.77 4.26 10.30
N PRO A 168 -20.68 4.29 11.29
CA PRO A 168 -21.20 5.54 11.84
C PRO A 168 -20.07 6.36 12.51
N PRO A 169 -20.22 7.70 12.57
CA PRO A 169 -19.24 8.57 13.19
C PRO A 169 -19.08 8.25 14.69
N PRO A 170 -17.87 8.39 15.25
CA PRO A 170 -17.64 8.14 16.67
C PRO A 170 -18.38 9.18 17.54
N PRO A 171 -18.83 8.79 18.75
CA PRO A 171 -19.47 9.72 19.67
C PRO A 171 -18.51 10.83 20.10
N THR A 172 -19.04 12.03 20.25
CA THR A 172 -18.31 13.21 20.71
C THR A 172 -17.74 12.96 22.11
N PRO A 173 -16.44 13.21 22.34
CA PRO A 173 -15.86 13.02 23.66
C PRO A 173 -16.46 14.00 24.68
N PRO A 174 -16.64 13.59 25.95
CA PRO A 174 -17.10 14.49 27.00
C PRO A 174 -16.08 15.61 27.25
N PRO A 175 -16.50 16.76 27.82
CA PRO A 175 -15.61 17.87 28.12
C PRO A 175 -14.50 17.42 29.08
N LEU A 176 -13.27 17.81 28.77
CA LEU A 176 -12.11 17.54 29.62
C LEU A 176 -12.21 18.42 30.88
N GLU A 177 -12.49 17.81 32.02
CA GLU A 177 -12.28 18.46 33.32
C GLU A 177 -10.78 18.48 33.62
N GLU A 178 -10.30 19.69 33.86
CA GLU A 178 -8.93 20.03 34.20
C GLU A 178 -8.70 19.68 35.67
N ASN A 179 -7.94 18.63 35.95
CA ASN A 179 -7.32 18.51 37.26
C ASN A 179 -5.88 18.00 37.18
N GLU A 180 -4.99 18.85 37.69
CA GLU A 180 -3.56 18.68 37.86
C GLU A 180 -3.23 17.51 38.80
N THR A 181 -2.28 16.67 38.40
CA THR A 181 -0.94 16.52 39.04
C THR A 181 -0.33 15.16 38.73
N ASP A 182 0.88 15.23 38.17
CA ASP A 182 2.09 14.48 38.49
C ASP A 182 2.06 12.94 38.70
N GLN A 183 2.97 12.27 37.97
CA GLN A 183 3.30 10.83 37.95
C GLN A 183 2.36 9.88 37.19
N LEU A 184 2.77 9.46 35.98
CA LEU A 184 2.20 8.27 35.32
C LEU A 184 3.31 7.32 34.83
N PRO A 185 3.91 6.47 35.70
CA PRO A 185 5.00 5.60 35.29
C PRO A 185 4.53 4.14 35.14
N ASN A 186 4.96 3.50 34.05
CA ASN A 186 5.00 2.05 33.83
C ASN A 186 3.72 1.26 33.44
N GLN A 187 2.51 1.63 33.85
CA GLN A 187 1.32 0.80 33.50
C GLN A 187 0.79 1.07 32.09
N VAL A 188 0.86 2.33 31.63
CA VAL A 188 0.35 2.69 30.29
C VAL A 188 1.20 2.09 29.19
N SER A 189 2.53 2.01 29.34
CA SER A 189 3.45 1.42 28.34
C SER A 189 3.25 -0.08 28.12
N ALA A 190 2.83 -0.83 29.15
CA ALA A 190 2.51 -2.26 29.04
C ALA A 190 1.10 -2.51 28.47
N SER A 191 0.18 -1.55 28.62
CA SER A 191 -1.17 -1.65 28.07
C SER A 191 -1.17 -1.79 26.54
N ARG A 192 -2.25 -2.37 25.99
CA ARG A 192 -2.46 -2.39 24.54
C ARG A 192 -2.38 -0.98 23.94
N ALA A 193 -3.01 0.01 24.59
CA ALA A 193 -3.02 1.39 24.14
C ALA A 193 -1.60 2.00 24.09
N GLY A 194 -0.77 1.75 25.12
CA GLY A 194 0.62 2.18 25.11
C GLY A 194 1.46 1.53 24.03
N ARG A 195 1.23 0.23 23.75
CA ARG A 195 1.87 -0.45 22.61
C ARG A 195 1.49 0.20 21.29
N VAL A 196 0.22 0.56 21.08
CA VAL A 196 -0.23 1.26 19.87
C VAL A 196 0.43 2.64 19.75
N LEU A 197 0.51 3.41 20.83
CA LEU A 197 1.19 4.72 20.82
C LEU A 197 2.69 4.61 20.55
N LYS A 198 3.34 3.56 21.08
CA LYS A 198 4.75 3.26 20.80
C LYS A 198 4.96 2.91 19.32
N GLU A 199 4.13 2.04 18.76
CA GLU A 199 4.22 1.68 17.34
C GLU A 199 3.89 2.87 16.43
N ARG A 200 2.92 3.72 16.81
CA ARG A 200 2.66 5.00 16.13
C ARG A 200 3.93 5.86 16.07
N ALA A 201 4.62 6.03 17.20
CA ALA A 201 5.86 6.79 17.24
C ALA A 201 6.98 6.13 16.40
N ASN A 202 7.07 4.80 16.42
CA ASN A 202 8.00 4.07 15.55
C ASN A 202 7.73 4.32 14.07
N LEU A 203 6.47 4.29 13.63
CA LEU A 203 6.08 4.55 12.24
C LEU A 203 6.42 5.99 11.82
N ILE A 204 6.25 6.97 12.71
CA ILE A 204 6.67 8.36 12.45
C ILE A 204 8.18 8.44 12.26
N GLN A 205 8.96 7.78 13.10
CA GLN A 205 10.43 7.87 13.04
C GLN A 205 11.01 7.12 11.83
N ASN A 206 10.38 6.02 11.41
CA ASN A 206 10.89 5.12 10.38
C ASN A 206 10.12 5.21 9.05
N HIS A 207 9.44 6.32 8.78
CA HIS A 207 8.62 6.46 7.58
C HIS A 207 9.40 6.56 6.27
N GLU A 208 10.68 6.94 6.31
CA GLU A 208 11.63 6.89 5.19
C GLU A 208 12.53 5.66 5.31
N CYS A 209 11.97 4.52 5.72
CA CYS A 209 12.72 3.28 5.89
C CYS A 209 13.36 2.83 4.57
N ARG A 210 14.65 2.46 4.64
CA ARG A 210 15.41 1.90 3.50
C ARG A 210 15.30 0.39 3.36
N HIS A 211 14.59 -0.25 4.28
CA HIS A 211 14.30 -1.68 4.27
C HIS A 211 15.54 -2.58 4.13
N GLU A 212 16.61 -2.26 4.86
CA GLU A 212 17.88 -3.01 4.79
C GLU A 212 17.87 -4.27 5.67
N PHE A 213 17.08 -4.27 6.75
CA PHE A 213 17.07 -5.34 7.75
C PHE A 213 15.69 -5.98 7.91
N TRP A 214 15.67 -7.32 7.94
CA TRP A 214 14.45 -8.12 7.88
C TRP A 214 14.48 -9.28 8.87
N ASN A 215 13.34 -9.52 9.52
CA ASN A 215 13.04 -10.77 10.22
C ASN A 215 12.14 -11.65 9.34
N TYR A 216 12.13 -12.96 9.61
CA TYR A 216 11.18 -13.88 9.00
C TYR A 216 10.13 -14.31 10.02
N ARG A 217 8.87 -14.12 9.66
CA ARG A 217 7.70 -14.56 10.43
C ARG A 217 7.15 -15.84 9.79
N ARG A 218 6.82 -16.82 10.62
CA ARG A 218 6.08 -18.00 10.20
C ARG A 218 4.57 -17.76 10.32
N GLY A 219 3.81 -18.33 9.40
CA GLY A 219 2.35 -18.32 9.41
C GLY A 219 1.75 -17.61 8.19
N GLU A 220 0.43 -17.65 8.12
CA GLU A 220 -0.35 -17.07 7.04
C GLU A 220 -0.41 -15.53 7.15
N HIS A 221 0.13 -14.86 6.13
CA HIS A 221 0.21 -13.41 6.05
C HIS A 221 -0.07 -12.92 4.63
N GLU A 222 -0.32 -11.63 4.46
CA GLU A 222 -0.44 -10.99 3.15
C GLU A 222 0.78 -10.09 2.89
N CYS A 223 1.28 -10.09 1.65
CA CYS A 223 2.28 -9.13 1.21
C CYS A 223 1.67 -7.74 1.06
N GLU A 224 2.08 -6.78 1.87
CA GLU A 224 1.53 -5.42 1.87
C GLU A 224 1.85 -4.60 0.60
N VAL A 225 2.67 -5.14 -0.29
CA VAL A 225 3.09 -4.48 -1.54
C VAL A 225 2.34 -5.02 -2.76
N CYS A 226 2.01 -6.31 -2.79
CA CYS A 226 1.33 -6.93 -3.93
C CYS A 226 0.00 -7.61 -3.61
N GLY A 227 -0.35 -7.81 -2.34
CA GLY A 227 -1.56 -8.49 -1.92
C GLY A 227 -1.48 -10.03 -1.96
N ASP A 228 -0.34 -10.61 -2.34
CA ASP A 228 -0.21 -12.06 -2.39
C ASP A 228 -0.26 -12.66 -0.98
N ALA A 229 -1.04 -13.72 -0.80
CA ALA A 229 -1.04 -14.54 0.41
C ALA A 229 0.28 -15.33 0.53
N LEU A 230 0.84 -15.37 1.73
CA LEU A 230 2.11 -15.96 2.09
C LEU A 230 1.83 -16.98 3.20
N LEU A 231 1.78 -18.26 2.81
CA LEU A 231 1.26 -19.33 3.68
C LEU A 231 2.27 -19.83 4.72
N ASP A 232 3.55 -19.53 4.55
CA ASP A 232 4.59 -20.12 5.39
C ASP A 232 5.58 -19.07 5.94
N PHE A 233 6.32 -18.38 5.08
CA PHE A 233 7.31 -17.39 5.50
C PHE A 233 7.09 -16.02 4.88
N THR A 234 7.06 -15.01 5.72
CA THR A 234 6.99 -13.60 5.29
C THR A 234 8.13 -12.79 5.87
N ALA A 235 8.73 -11.92 5.05
CA ALA A 235 9.77 -11.01 5.50
C ALA A 235 9.12 -9.78 6.14
N GLU A 236 9.47 -9.50 7.39
CA GLU A 236 9.07 -8.31 8.12
C GLU A 236 10.25 -7.35 8.25
N CYS A 237 10.08 -6.09 7.84
CA CYS A 237 11.12 -5.09 8.07
C CYS A 237 11.24 -4.77 9.57
N ILE A 238 12.45 -4.79 10.11
CA ILE A 238 12.68 -4.59 11.55
C ILE A 238 12.29 -3.18 11.99
N GLN A 239 12.49 -2.19 11.11
CA GLN A 239 12.32 -0.77 11.42
C GLN A 239 10.88 -0.28 11.31
N CYS A 240 10.20 -0.58 10.19
CA CYS A 240 8.84 -0.07 9.91
C CYS A 240 7.76 -1.16 9.87
N LYS A 241 8.13 -2.41 10.17
CA LYS A 241 7.21 -3.55 10.35
C LYS A 241 6.40 -3.95 9.11
N ILE A 242 6.75 -3.46 7.92
CA ILE A 242 6.13 -3.88 6.65
C ILE A 242 6.38 -5.36 6.39
N MET A 243 5.33 -6.07 6.00
CA MET A 243 5.36 -7.46 5.54
C MET A 243 5.47 -7.49 4.02
N ALA A 244 6.51 -8.14 3.51
CA ALA A 244 6.75 -8.23 2.08
C ALA A 244 7.14 -9.65 1.66
N CYS A 245 6.62 -10.09 0.51
CA CYS A 245 7.08 -11.30 -0.13
C CYS A 245 8.52 -11.12 -0.63
N ARG A 246 9.22 -12.23 -0.88
CA ARG A 246 10.61 -12.22 -1.39
C ARG A 246 10.75 -11.33 -2.63
N ARG A 247 9.80 -11.40 -3.56
CA ARG A 247 9.84 -10.63 -4.82
C ARG A 247 9.70 -9.13 -4.56
N CYS A 248 8.75 -8.70 -3.73
CA CYS A 248 8.52 -7.29 -3.45
C CYS A 248 9.68 -6.67 -2.68
N ARG A 249 10.21 -7.39 -1.66
CA ARG A 249 11.39 -6.95 -0.92
C ARG A 249 12.58 -6.60 -1.82
N PHE A 250 12.83 -7.40 -2.86
CA PHE A 250 14.01 -7.20 -3.72
C PHE A 250 13.78 -6.32 -4.95
N ASN A 251 12.52 -6.11 -5.35
CA ASN A 251 12.22 -5.45 -6.64
C ASN A 251 11.30 -4.22 -6.51
N ARG A 252 10.68 -3.96 -5.35
CA ARG A 252 9.64 -2.92 -5.19
C ARG A 252 9.83 -2.00 -3.98
N LEU A 253 10.67 -2.38 -3.03
CA LEU A 253 10.97 -1.62 -1.80
C LEU A 253 12.41 -1.11 -1.81
#